data_AF-A0A5N9GKU9-F1
#
_entry.id   AF-A0A5N9GKU9-F1
#
_cell.length_a   1.000
_cell.length_b   1.000
_cell.length_c   1.000
_cell.angle_alpha   90.00
_cell.angle_beta   90.00
_cell.angle_gamma   90.00
#
_symmetry.space_group_name_H-M   'P 1'
#
loop_
_entity.id
_entity.type
_entity.pdbx_description
1 polymer ?
#
loop_
_entity_poly.entity_id
_entity_poly.type
_entity_poly.pdbx_seq_one_letter_code
_entity_poly.pdbx_strand_id
1 'polypeptide(L)'
;MNTRQFLFAIATLVTLSASCMGPDTPSLQLDASSAEVGGDAGIDWPPAPDFAGIKTWLNSPPLSLAGLKGKIVVVDFWTYSCVNCIRTLPYLRTWHEAYSDLGLVIVGVHRPEFDFEKVESNVQEALAREGITWPIALDNESATWDAYHNRYWPRKFLIDHLGRIRRDVIGEGQYAETEAWIRELLTESGVDVSQIPLGPSAGPAPVRHRITRELYAGTRWALGNYIGNAPFSSATGFSEPDIYRDDEFYLHGDWRLTPESAIHARETSGFDDFFSLVYRAASVNVVVAPGRALPVTLLVTHADEPIPIALRGTDVVLDDSGQTVLIVDRPRMYSVIAAGNVHTGKLRVYAKSEGLTLHTFTFGR
;
A
#
# COMPACT_ATOMS: atom_id res chain seq x y z
N MET A 1 -60.95 33.76 21.57
CA MET A 1 -61.72 33.03 20.54
C MET A 1 -61.40 31.55 20.69
N ASN A 2 -62.05 30.89 21.64
CA ASN A 2 -63.24 30.04 21.47
C ASN A 2 -62.89 28.56 21.25
N THR A 3 -62.49 27.94 22.37
CA THR A 3 -63.10 26.76 22.99
C THR A 3 -64.29 26.13 22.23
N ARG A 4 -64.22 24.82 21.96
CA ARG A 4 -65.38 23.97 21.67
C ARG A 4 -65.54 22.93 22.77
N GLN A 5 -66.58 23.10 23.58
CA GLN A 5 -67.24 22.08 24.38
C GLN A 5 -68.47 21.54 23.64
N PHE A 6 -69.03 20.47 24.20
CA PHE A 6 -70.38 19.87 24.13
C PHE A 6 -70.33 18.38 23.71
N LEU A 7 -70.44 17.44 24.67
CA LEU A 7 -71.66 16.89 25.33
C LEU A 7 -72.44 15.95 24.36
N PHE A 8 -73.05 14.80 24.67
CA PHE A 8 -73.33 13.98 25.88
C PHE A 8 -73.98 12.63 25.43
N ALA A 9 -74.35 11.79 26.42
CA ALA A 9 -75.32 10.65 26.44
C ALA A 9 -74.69 9.24 26.25
N ILE A 10 -74.55 8.39 27.29
CA ILE A 10 -75.49 7.73 28.24
C ILE A 10 -76.41 6.69 27.57
N ALA A 11 -76.19 5.40 27.93
CA ALA A 11 -77.18 4.36 28.29
C ALA A 11 -76.52 2.97 28.18
N THR A 12 -76.84 1.88 28.88
CA THR A 12 -77.53 1.53 30.13
C THR A 12 -77.20 0.03 30.31
N LEU A 13 -77.02 -0.43 31.54
CA LEU A 13 -76.75 -1.83 31.92
C LEU A 13 -77.80 -2.81 31.37
N VAL A 14 -77.34 -3.94 30.83
CA VAL A 14 -78.10 -5.21 30.77
C VAL A 14 -77.20 -6.32 31.28
N THR A 15 -77.58 -6.94 32.40
CA THR A 15 -76.98 -8.17 32.92
C THR A 15 -77.67 -9.38 32.30
N LEU A 16 -76.92 -10.33 31.75
CA LEU A 16 -77.39 -11.72 31.65
C LEU A 16 -76.20 -12.70 31.74
N SER A 17 -76.42 -13.72 32.56
CA SER A 17 -75.53 -14.80 33.01
C SER A 17 -75.09 -15.78 31.92
N ALA A 18 -73.87 -16.32 32.01
CA ALA A 18 -73.58 -17.73 31.74
C ALA A 18 -72.16 -18.10 32.21
N SER A 19 -72.06 -19.19 32.97
CA SER A 19 -70.82 -19.86 33.38
C SER A 19 -70.06 -20.46 32.19
N CYS A 20 -68.73 -20.49 32.26
CA CYS A 20 -67.90 -21.72 32.23
C CYS A 20 -66.43 -21.44 31.79
N MET A 21 -65.50 -21.92 32.64
CA MET A 21 -64.24 -22.61 32.31
C MET A 21 -63.13 -21.89 31.51
N GLY A 22 -62.02 -21.60 32.23
CA GLY A 22 -60.60 -21.85 31.89
C GLY A 22 -60.00 -21.42 30.53
N PRO A 23 -58.86 -20.69 30.50
CA PRO A 23 -58.19 -20.36 29.25
C PRO A 23 -57.30 -21.52 28.73
N ASP A 24 -57.66 -22.09 27.58
CA ASP A 24 -56.76 -22.89 26.76
C ASP A 24 -55.72 -21.99 26.08
N THR A 25 -54.44 -22.25 26.35
CA THR A 25 -53.31 -21.59 25.68
C THR A 25 -52.79 -22.54 24.60
N PRO A 26 -52.78 -22.19 23.30
CA PRO A 26 -52.21 -23.05 22.30
C PRO A 26 -50.68 -22.99 22.34
N SER A 27 -50.05 -24.14 22.58
CA SER A 27 -48.63 -24.36 22.42
C SER A 27 -48.27 -24.43 20.92
N LEU A 28 -47.53 -23.44 20.43
CA LEU A 28 -46.89 -23.49 19.12
C LEU A 28 -45.72 -24.48 19.15
N GLN A 29 -45.87 -25.60 18.45
CA GLN A 29 -44.76 -26.47 18.07
C GLN A 29 -43.94 -25.76 16.97
N LEU A 30 -42.67 -25.49 17.24
CA LEU A 30 -41.69 -25.12 16.22
C LEU A 30 -41.21 -26.40 15.54
N ASP A 31 -41.65 -26.59 14.29
CA ASP A 31 -40.99 -27.52 13.37
C ASP A 31 -39.57 -27.02 13.09
N ALA A 32 -38.59 -27.91 13.30
CA ALA A 32 -37.19 -27.70 12.96
C ALA A 32 -37.02 -27.75 11.43
N SER A 33 -37.35 -26.65 10.76
CA SER A 33 -36.86 -26.35 9.43
C SER A 33 -35.39 -25.95 9.54
N SER A 34 -34.53 -26.63 8.81
CA SER A 34 -33.10 -26.34 8.64
C SER A 34 -32.85 -24.84 8.50
N ALA A 35 -32.20 -24.26 9.51
CA ALA A 35 -31.68 -22.91 9.42
C ALA A 35 -30.60 -22.89 8.34
N GLU A 36 -30.93 -22.32 7.18
CA GLU A 36 -29.92 -21.88 6.23
C GLU A 36 -28.99 -20.91 6.96
N VAL A 37 -27.71 -21.24 6.98
CA VAL A 37 -26.66 -20.38 7.51
C VAL A 37 -26.70 -19.08 6.70
N GLY A 38 -27.07 -17.99 7.35
CA GLY A 38 -27.21 -16.69 6.74
C GLY A 38 -25.87 -16.20 6.17
N GLY A 39 -25.80 -16.10 4.84
CA GLY A 39 -24.71 -15.46 4.12
C GLY A 39 -25.22 -14.99 2.75
N ASP A 40 -25.24 -13.67 2.53
CA ASP A 40 -25.36 -13.00 1.23
C ASP A 40 -26.44 -13.46 0.23
N ALA A 41 -27.51 -14.14 0.68
CA ALA A 41 -28.59 -14.58 -0.19
C ALA A 41 -29.27 -13.38 -0.88
N GLY A 42 -28.85 -13.10 -2.13
CA GLY A 42 -29.38 -12.02 -2.97
C GLY A 42 -28.35 -10.99 -3.47
N ILE A 43 -27.09 -11.01 -3.00
CA ILE A 43 -26.03 -10.15 -3.57
C ILE A 43 -25.35 -10.86 -4.74
N ASP A 44 -25.45 -10.27 -5.92
CA ASP A 44 -24.71 -10.70 -7.11
C ASP A 44 -23.29 -10.14 -7.07
N TRP A 45 -22.35 -10.95 -6.57
CA TRP A 45 -20.94 -10.57 -6.50
C TRP A 45 -20.26 -10.74 -7.86
N PRO A 46 -19.55 -9.71 -8.36
CA PRO A 46 -18.93 -9.78 -9.68
C PRO A 46 -17.82 -10.85 -9.70
N PRO A 47 -17.66 -11.59 -10.82
CA PRO A 47 -16.54 -12.49 -10.99
C PRO A 47 -15.23 -11.69 -11.03
N ALA A 48 -14.17 -12.26 -10.45
CA ALA A 48 -12.85 -11.66 -10.55
C ALA A 48 -12.28 -11.86 -11.98
N PRO A 49 -11.68 -10.83 -12.60
CA PRO A 49 -10.96 -10.96 -13.87
C PRO A 49 -9.77 -11.90 -13.74
N ASP A 50 -9.46 -12.71 -14.76
CA ASP A 50 -8.28 -13.58 -14.71
C ASP A 50 -6.96 -12.80 -14.86
N PHE A 51 -5.83 -13.46 -14.60
CA PHE A 51 -4.50 -12.87 -14.75
C PHE A 51 -4.13 -12.73 -16.24
N ALA A 52 -4.34 -11.53 -16.79
CA ALA A 52 -4.09 -11.22 -18.19
C ALA A 52 -2.65 -10.78 -18.46
N GLY A 53 -2.07 -11.25 -19.58
CA GLY A 53 -0.79 -10.75 -20.10
C GLY A 53 0.46 -11.12 -19.29
N ILE A 54 0.35 -12.00 -18.30
CA ILE A 54 1.49 -12.42 -17.47
C ILE A 54 2.37 -13.39 -18.24
N LYS A 55 3.62 -12.99 -18.49
CA LYS A 55 4.64 -13.81 -19.17
C LYS A 55 5.53 -14.58 -18.19
N THR A 56 5.75 -14.02 -17.01
CA THR A 56 6.64 -14.56 -15.98
C THR A 56 5.91 -14.67 -14.66
N TRP A 57 6.05 -15.83 -14.04
CA TRP A 57 5.61 -16.10 -12.67
C TRP A 57 6.83 -16.44 -11.82
N LEU A 58 6.89 -15.85 -10.63
CA LEU A 58 7.89 -16.16 -9.61
C LEU A 58 7.22 -16.90 -8.45
N ASN A 59 7.99 -17.73 -7.75
CA ASN A 59 7.54 -18.59 -6.65
C ASN A 59 6.43 -19.61 -7.00
N SER A 60 6.03 -19.74 -8.27
CA SER A 60 5.01 -20.70 -8.71
C SER A 60 5.01 -20.88 -10.24
N PRO A 61 4.48 -22.00 -10.76
CA PRO A 61 4.00 -22.09 -12.13
C PRO A 61 2.85 -21.10 -12.40
N PRO A 62 2.51 -20.81 -13.67
CA PRO A 62 1.39 -19.95 -14.00
C PRO A 62 0.08 -20.37 -13.35
N LEU A 63 -0.64 -19.41 -12.76
CA LEU A 63 -1.95 -19.60 -12.15
C LEU A 63 -3.06 -18.97 -13.00
N SER A 64 -4.29 -19.44 -12.78
CA SER A 64 -5.52 -18.83 -13.29
C SER A 64 -6.56 -18.85 -12.19
N LEU A 65 -7.50 -17.90 -12.21
CA LEU A 65 -8.60 -17.91 -11.24
C LEU A 65 -9.49 -19.15 -11.36
N ALA A 66 -9.65 -19.70 -12.57
CA ALA A 66 -10.35 -20.95 -12.78
C ALA A 66 -9.65 -22.13 -12.07
N GLY A 67 -8.32 -22.18 -12.11
CA GLY A 67 -7.51 -23.18 -11.41
C GLY A 67 -7.47 -22.99 -9.88
N LEU A 68 -7.81 -21.79 -9.39
CA LEU A 68 -7.88 -21.46 -7.97
C LEU A 68 -9.30 -21.61 -7.37
N LYS A 69 -10.29 -22.09 -8.14
CA LYS A 69 -11.62 -22.36 -7.58
C LYS A 69 -11.55 -23.31 -6.39
N GLY A 70 -12.37 -23.03 -5.37
CA GLY A 70 -12.32 -23.72 -4.08
C GLY A 70 -11.32 -23.11 -3.09
N LYS A 71 -10.49 -22.15 -3.50
CA LYS A 71 -9.56 -21.41 -2.63
C LYS A 71 -10.06 -20.00 -2.38
N ILE A 72 -9.67 -19.43 -1.25
CA ILE A 72 -9.81 -18.00 -1.00
C ILE A 72 -8.59 -17.32 -1.57
N VAL A 73 -8.78 -16.32 -2.44
CA VAL A 73 -7.66 -15.68 -3.14
C VAL A 73 -7.56 -14.22 -2.73
N VAL A 74 -6.36 -13.78 -2.34
CA VAL A 74 -6.02 -12.36 -2.17
C VAL A 74 -5.14 -11.97 -3.34
N VAL A 75 -5.69 -11.15 -4.25
CA VAL A 75 -4.89 -10.52 -5.31
C VAL A 75 -4.35 -9.21 -4.76
N ASP A 76 -3.04 -9.11 -4.60
CA ASP A 76 -2.34 -7.95 -4.06
C ASP A 76 -1.56 -7.23 -5.16
N PHE A 77 -2.01 -6.04 -5.56
CA PHE A 77 -1.28 -5.20 -6.50
C PHE A 77 -0.21 -4.39 -5.77
N TRP A 78 1.04 -4.58 -6.17
CA TRP A 78 2.19 -4.01 -5.50
C TRP A 78 3.32 -3.69 -6.49
N THR A 79 4.31 -2.93 -6.03
CA THR A 79 5.62 -2.77 -6.67
C THR A 79 6.69 -2.67 -5.60
N TYR A 80 7.92 -3.10 -5.89
CA TYR A 80 8.90 -3.32 -4.82
C TYR A 80 9.57 -2.04 -4.29
N SER A 81 9.50 -0.90 -5.00
CA SER A 81 10.03 0.38 -4.50
C SER A 81 8.97 1.26 -3.82
N CYS A 82 7.72 0.80 -3.75
CA CYS A 82 6.60 1.49 -3.11
C CYS A 82 6.61 1.31 -1.58
N VAL A 83 6.80 2.41 -0.84
CA VAL A 83 6.88 2.37 0.63
C VAL A 83 5.60 1.83 1.29
N ASN A 84 4.43 2.19 0.75
CA ASN A 84 3.13 1.75 1.27
C ASN A 84 2.94 0.23 1.08
N CYS A 85 3.48 -0.29 -0.03
CA CYS A 85 3.47 -1.70 -0.37
C CYS A 85 4.37 -2.49 0.59
N ILE A 86 5.61 -2.04 0.78
CA ILE A 86 6.57 -2.64 1.71
C ILE A 86 6.01 -2.72 3.13
N ARG A 87 5.36 -1.65 3.61
CA ARG A 87 4.72 -1.64 4.94
C ARG A 87 3.56 -2.63 5.07
N THR A 88 2.98 -3.09 3.97
CA THR A 88 1.91 -4.09 3.98
C THR A 88 2.44 -5.54 4.01
N LEU A 89 3.68 -5.77 3.54
CA LEU A 89 4.25 -7.12 3.42
C LEU A 89 4.28 -7.94 4.72
N PRO A 90 4.56 -7.36 5.91
CA PRO A 90 4.52 -8.12 7.16
C PRO A 90 3.15 -8.78 7.43
N TYR A 91 2.04 -8.10 7.10
CA TYR A 91 0.68 -8.61 7.30
C TYR A 91 0.36 -9.71 6.30
N LEU A 92 0.75 -9.53 5.02
CA LEU A 92 0.61 -10.57 4.01
C LEU A 92 1.38 -11.83 4.40
N ARG A 93 2.59 -11.67 4.97
CA ARG A 93 3.38 -12.80 5.48
C ARG A 93 2.66 -13.52 6.61
N THR A 94 2.14 -12.79 7.59
CA THR A 94 1.35 -13.40 8.68
C THR A 94 0.13 -14.15 8.15
N TRP A 95 -0.61 -13.59 7.19
CA TRP A 95 -1.76 -14.28 6.62
C TRP A 95 -1.37 -15.49 5.78
N HIS A 96 -0.28 -15.39 5.01
CA HIS A 96 0.26 -16.50 4.24
C HIS A 96 0.64 -17.66 5.16
N GLU A 97 1.44 -17.39 6.20
CA GLU A 97 1.87 -18.39 7.19
C GLU A 97 0.69 -19.02 7.95
N ALA A 98 -0.32 -18.23 8.31
CA ALA A 98 -1.44 -18.72 9.11
C ALA A 98 -2.48 -19.51 8.31
N TYR A 99 -2.67 -19.19 7.03
CA TYR A 99 -3.86 -19.64 6.29
C TYR A 99 -3.57 -20.34 4.95
N SER A 100 -2.32 -20.42 4.48
CA SER A 100 -2.01 -21.04 3.17
C SER A 100 -2.45 -22.51 3.09
N ASP A 101 -2.15 -23.27 4.14
CA ASP A 101 -2.47 -24.70 4.23
C ASP A 101 -3.97 -24.96 4.43
N LEU A 102 -4.71 -23.89 4.74
CA LEU A 102 -6.15 -23.91 5.00
C LEU A 102 -6.97 -23.43 3.80
N GLY A 103 -6.31 -23.12 2.68
CA GLY A 103 -6.97 -22.77 1.44
C GLY A 103 -6.89 -21.29 1.05
N LEU A 104 -6.12 -20.47 1.77
CA LEU A 104 -5.76 -19.13 1.30
C LEU A 104 -4.66 -19.20 0.24
N VAL A 105 -4.81 -18.44 -0.83
CA VAL A 105 -3.75 -18.19 -1.82
C VAL A 105 -3.58 -16.69 -1.99
N ILE A 106 -2.39 -16.18 -1.71
CA ILE A 106 -2.02 -14.80 -2.02
C ILE A 106 -1.32 -14.79 -3.37
N VAL A 107 -1.81 -13.98 -4.31
CA VAL A 107 -1.14 -13.73 -5.60
C VAL A 107 -0.73 -12.27 -5.63
N GLY A 108 0.58 -12.01 -5.52
CA GLY A 108 1.11 -10.67 -5.68
C GLY A 108 1.23 -10.32 -7.16
N VAL A 109 0.41 -9.40 -7.64
CA VAL A 109 0.53 -8.85 -8.99
C VAL A 109 1.51 -7.69 -8.94
N HIS A 110 2.75 -7.95 -9.36
CA HIS A 110 3.81 -6.95 -9.42
C HIS A 110 3.64 -6.11 -10.69
N ARG A 111 3.05 -4.92 -10.55
CA ARG A 111 2.93 -3.94 -11.64
C ARG A 111 3.98 -2.86 -11.42
N PRO A 112 5.01 -2.75 -12.29
CA PRO A 112 6.10 -1.80 -12.11
C PRO A 112 5.63 -0.34 -12.21
N GLU A 113 6.05 0.51 -11.29
CA GLU A 113 5.92 1.97 -11.34
C GLU A 113 7.00 2.59 -12.25
N PHE A 114 8.22 2.05 -12.18
CA PHE A 114 9.39 2.46 -12.97
C PHE A 114 9.93 1.33 -13.87
N ASP A 115 10.63 1.67 -14.94
CA ASP A 115 11.15 0.70 -15.90
C ASP A 115 12.15 -0.30 -15.27
N PHE A 116 12.93 0.13 -14.28
CA PHE A 116 13.87 -0.77 -13.60
C PHE A 116 13.14 -1.89 -12.84
N GLU A 117 11.85 -1.71 -12.51
CA GLU A 117 11.04 -2.71 -11.81
C GLU A 117 10.48 -3.78 -12.77
N LYS A 118 10.59 -3.58 -14.09
CA LYS A 118 10.25 -4.62 -15.09
C LYS A 118 11.29 -5.74 -15.14
N VAL A 119 12.50 -5.48 -14.65
CA VAL A 119 13.63 -6.40 -14.72
C VAL A 119 13.44 -7.52 -13.69
N GLU A 120 13.23 -8.74 -14.17
CA GLU A 120 12.91 -9.91 -13.35
C GLU A 120 13.90 -10.13 -12.20
N SER A 121 15.21 -9.99 -12.44
CA SER A 121 16.24 -10.18 -11.41
C SER A 121 16.11 -9.17 -10.27
N ASN A 122 15.72 -7.93 -10.55
CA ASN A 122 15.50 -6.92 -9.52
C ASN A 122 14.30 -7.27 -8.64
N VAL A 123 13.23 -7.80 -9.26
CA VAL A 123 12.05 -8.29 -8.52
C VAL A 123 12.45 -9.48 -7.65
N GLN A 124 13.17 -10.47 -8.18
CA GLN A 124 13.65 -11.63 -7.42
C GLN A 124 14.49 -11.23 -6.19
N GLU A 125 15.40 -10.26 -6.35
CA GLU A 125 16.17 -9.72 -5.22
C GLU A 125 15.29 -9.05 -4.18
N ALA A 126 14.25 -8.32 -4.60
CA ALA A 126 13.27 -7.76 -3.69
C ALA A 126 12.47 -8.84 -2.96
N LEU A 127 12.03 -9.91 -3.66
CA LEU A 127 11.34 -11.03 -3.00
C LEU A 127 12.21 -11.66 -1.92
N ALA A 128 13.50 -11.87 -2.20
CA ALA A 128 14.44 -12.43 -1.24
C ALA A 128 14.65 -11.49 -0.03
N ARG A 129 14.87 -10.19 -0.27
CA ARG A 129 15.08 -9.20 0.78
C ARG A 129 13.85 -9.06 1.70
N GLU A 130 12.67 -9.06 1.11
CA GLU A 130 11.41 -8.88 1.84
C GLU A 130 10.78 -10.19 2.31
N GLY A 131 11.43 -11.35 2.08
CA GLY A 131 10.93 -12.66 2.50
C GLY A 131 9.56 -13.01 1.92
N ILE A 132 9.35 -12.74 0.63
CA ILE A 132 8.10 -13.03 -0.09
C ILE A 132 8.18 -14.42 -0.72
N THR A 133 7.32 -15.33 -0.27
CA THR A 133 7.30 -16.74 -0.71
C THR A 133 6.06 -17.14 -1.48
N TRP A 134 5.00 -16.32 -1.48
CA TRP A 134 3.77 -16.59 -2.22
C TRP A 134 3.93 -16.30 -3.72
N PRO A 135 3.04 -16.83 -4.58
CA PRO A 135 3.02 -16.58 -6.02
C PRO A 135 3.09 -15.10 -6.41
N ILE A 136 3.97 -14.76 -7.36
CA ILE A 136 4.09 -13.41 -7.92
C ILE A 136 3.91 -13.45 -9.44
N ALA A 137 3.00 -12.63 -9.95
CA ALA A 137 2.77 -12.41 -11.37
C ALA A 137 3.44 -11.09 -11.81
N LEU A 138 4.34 -11.14 -12.80
CA LEU A 138 4.96 -9.93 -13.35
C LEU A 138 4.06 -9.29 -14.43
N ASP A 139 3.35 -8.23 -14.05
CA ASP A 139 2.41 -7.51 -14.92
C ASP A 139 3.09 -6.31 -15.61
N ASN A 140 4.18 -6.59 -16.33
CA ASN A 140 5.03 -5.56 -16.94
C ASN A 140 4.31 -4.71 -18.01
N GLU A 141 3.24 -5.23 -18.61
CA GLU A 141 2.43 -4.56 -19.62
C GLU A 141 1.11 -3.99 -19.06
N SER A 142 0.90 -4.06 -17.74
CA SER A 142 -0.32 -3.59 -17.04
C SER A 142 -1.63 -4.28 -17.45
N ALA A 143 -1.59 -5.44 -18.11
CA ALA A 143 -2.78 -6.08 -18.62
C ALA A 143 -3.69 -6.61 -17.50
N THR A 144 -3.11 -7.17 -16.43
CA THR A 144 -3.89 -7.60 -15.26
C THR A 144 -4.37 -6.38 -14.46
N TRP A 145 -3.51 -5.38 -14.29
CA TRP A 145 -3.85 -4.10 -13.66
C TRP A 145 -5.06 -3.42 -14.32
N ASP A 146 -5.09 -3.36 -15.64
CA ASP A 146 -6.16 -2.76 -16.42
C ASP A 146 -7.45 -3.59 -16.36
N ALA A 147 -7.33 -4.93 -16.39
CA ALA A 147 -8.47 -5.85 -16.26
C ALA A 147 -9.20 -5.69 -14.91
N TYR A 148 -8.45 -5.42 -13.84
CA TYR A 148 -8.99 -5.12 -12.51
C TYR A 148 -9.40 -3.64 -12.31
N HIS A 149 -9.27 -2.81 -13.36
CA HIS A 149 -9.51 -1.37 -13.30
C HIS A 149 -8.76 -0.71 -12.12
N ASN A 150 -7.51 -1.13 -11.91
CA ASN A 150 -6.71 -0.62 -10.80
C ASN A 150 -6.10 0.76 -11.09
N ARG A 151 -5.88 1.55 -10.03
CA ARG A 151 -5.26 2.88 -10.06
C ARG A 151 -4.33 3.15 -8.85
N TYR A 152 -4.12 2.17 -7.98
CA TYR A 152 -3.45 2.38 -6.70
C TYR A 152 -2.47 1.26 -6.33
N TRP A 153 -1.40 1.66 -5.65
CA TRP A 153 -0.50 0.79 -4.91
C TRP A 153 -0.51 1.14 -3.41
N PRO A 154 -0.61 0.15 -2.51
CA PRO A 154 -1.12 -1.19 -2.77
C PRO A 154 -2.64 -1.18 -3.00
N ARG A 155 -3.19 -2.25 -3.59
CA ARG A 155 -4.63 -2.52 -3.58
C ARG A 155 -4.86 -4.02 -3.53
N LYS A 156 -5.86 -4.47 -2.75
CA LYS A 156 -6.17 -5.89 -2.59
C LYS A 156 -7.58 -6.21 -3.00
N PHE A 157 -7.76 -7.32 -3.69
CA PHE A 157 -9.07 -7.90 -3.95
C PHE A 157 -9.17 -9.24 -3.24
N LEU A 158 -10.17 -9.39 -2.38
CA LEU A 158 -10.47 -10.66 -1.71
C LEU A 158 -11.52 -11.38 -2.54
N ILE A 159 -11.19 -12.59 -2.95
CA ILE A 159 -11.97 -13.42 -3.86
C ILE A 159 -12.37 -14.69 -3.10
N ASP A 160 -13.67 -15.02 -3.15
CA ASP A 160 -14.18 -16.22 -2.50
C ASP A 160 -13.87 -17.52 -3.27
N HIS A 161 -14.24 -18.66 -2.67
CA HIS A 161 -14.05 -20.00 -3.23
C HIS A 161 -14.81 -20.23 -4.56
N LEU A 162 -15.73 -19.35 -4.94
CA LEU A 162 -16.46 -19.40 -6.21
C LEU A 162 -15.82 -18.51 -7.29
N GLY A 163 -14.78 -17.74 -6.94
CA GLY A 163 -14.09 -16.84 -7.86
C GLY A 163 -14.72 -15.44 -7.96
N ARG A 164 -15.47 -15.01 -6.93
CA ARG A 164 -16.16 -13.71 -6.92
C ARG A 164 -15.46 -12.72 -5.99
N ILE A 165 -15.38 -11.45 -6.39
CA ILE A 165 -14.77 -10.40 -5.57
C ILE A 165 -15.73 -10.04 -4.44
N ARG A 166 -15.31 -10.24 -3.19
CA ARG A 166 -16.09 -9.94 -1.98
C ARG A 166 -15.66 -8.63 -1.32
N ARG A 167 -14.38 -8.26 -1.45
CA ARG A 167 -13.84 -7.01 -0.91
C ARG A 167 -12.80 -6.40 -1.85
N ASP A 168 -12.73 -5.08 -1.80
CA ASP A 168 -11.78 -4.24 -2.50
C ASP A 168 -11.16 -3.28 -1.48
N VAL A 169 -9.86 -3.44 -1.24
CA VAL A 169 -9.11 -2.74 -0.20
C VAL A 169 -8.09 -1.84 -0.88
N ILE A 170 -8.38 -0.54 -0.90
CA ILE A 170 -7.54 0.46 -1.53
C ILE A 170 -6.52 1.00 -0.52
N GLY A 171 -5.25 1.02 -0.92
CA GLY A 171 -4.17 1.63 -0.16
C GLY A 171 -3.68 0.79 1.01
N GLU A 172 -2.81 1.40 1.81
CA GLU A 172 -2.25 0.82 3.02
C GLU A 172 -3.24 0.85 4.19
N GLY A 173 -3.28 -0.23 4.98
CA GLY A 173 -4.10 -0.34 6.20
C GLY A 173 -5.22 -1.37 6.10
N GLN A 174 -6.23 -1.21 6.96
CA GLN A 174 -7.37 -2.14 7.10
C GLN A 174 -6.94 -3.60 7.35
N TYR A 175 -5.84 -3.81 8.07
CA TYR A 175 -5.24 -5.13 8.23
C TYR A 175 -6.11 -6.06 9.09
N ALA A 176 -6.69 -5.55 10.18
CA ALA A 176 -7.57 -6.31 11.05
C ALA A 176 -8.85 -6.72 10.30
N GLU A 177 -9.42 -5.79 9.55
CA GLU A 177 -10.61 -5.99 8.73
C GLU A 177 -10.34 -6.99 7.61
N THR A 178 -9.19 -6.85 6.94
CA THR A 178 -8.78 -7.77 5.87
C THR A 178 -8.60 -9.19 6.40
N GLU A 179 -7.95 -9.37 7.55
CA GLU A 179 -7.82 -10.68 8.18
C GLU A 179 -9.17 -11.26 8.60
N ALA A 180 -10.07 -10.43 9.15
CA ALA A 180 -11.41 -10.86 9.52
C ALA A 180 -12.20 -11.35 8.29
N TRP A 181 -12.11 -10.66 7.15
CA TRP A 181 -12.74 -11.11 5.91
C TRP A 181 -12.10 -12.38 5.34
N ILE A 182 -10.78 -12.53 5.42
CA ILE A 182 -10.12 -13.80 5.03
C ILE A 182 -10.70 -14.97 5.84
N ARG A 183 -10.82 -14.79 7.15
CA ARG A 183 -11.35 -15.80 8.08
C ARG A 183 -12.84 -16.09 7.84
N GLU A 184 -13.63 -15.06 7.56
CA GLU A 184 -15.04 -15.16 7.16
C GLU A 184 -15.15 -16.06 5.92
N LEU A 185 -14.40 -15.75 4.85
CA LEU A 185 -14.45 -16.51 3.60
C LEU A 185 -13.94 -17.96 3.75
N LEU A 186 -12.92 -18.18 4.58
CA LEU A 186 -12.46 -19.54 4.92
C LEU A 186 -13.56 -20.32 5.67
N THR A 187 -14.23 -19.69 6.63
CA THR A 187 -15.32 -20.30 7.39
C THR A 187 -16.53 -20.62 6.49
N GLU A 188 -16.89 -19.71 5.57
CA GLU A 188 -17.92 -19.96 4.55
C GLU A 188 -17.59 -21.18 3.67
N SER A 189 -16.29 -21.46 3.45
CA SER A 189 -15.83 -22.65 2.72
C SER A 189 -15.74 -23.92 3.58
N GLY A 190 -16.16 -23.87 4.84
CA GLY A 190 -16.18 -25.00 5.77
C GLY A 190 -14.89 -25.20 6.58
N VAL A 191 -13.97 -24.23 6.58
CA VAL A 191 -12.70 -24.28 7.32
C VAL A 191 -12.84 -23.61 8.68
N ASP A 192 -12.55 -24.34 9.77
CA ASP A 192 -12.53 -23.76 11.13
C ASP A 192 -11.19 -23.07 11.41
N VAL A 193 -11.24 -21.74 11.54
CA VAL A 193 -10.09 -20.89 11.88
C VAL A 193 -10.15 -20.36 13.32
N SER A 194 -11.14 -20.76 14.13
CA SER A 194 -11.44 -20.19 15.45
C SER A 194 -10.26 -20.26 16.44
N GLN A 195 -9.39 -21.27 16.30
CA GLN A 195 -8.23 -21.48 17.18
C GLN A 195 -6.96 -20.77 16.71
N ILE A 196 -6.97 -20.18 15.51
CA ILE A 196 -5.80 -19.48 14.96
C ILE A 196 -5.77 -18.05 15.54
N PRO A 197 -4.71 -17.66 16.26
CA PRO A 197 -4.57 -16.31 16.78
C PRO A 197 -4.61 -15.27 15.66
N LEU A 198 -5.23 -14.12 15.94
CA LEU A 198 -5.19 -13.00 15.00
C LEU A 198 -3.77 -12.45 14.89
N GLY A 199 -3.42 -12.04 13.68
CA GLY A 199 -2.16 -11.36 13.39
C GLY A 199 -2.09 -9.94 13.96
N PRO A 200 -0.98 -9.23 13.71
CA PRO A 200 -0.87 -7.83 14.06
C PRO A 200 -1.95 -7.01 13.32
N SER A 201 -2.55 -6.06 14.04
CA SER A 201 -3.67 -5.25 13.55
C SER A 201 -3.32 -3.77 13.38
N ALA A 202 -2.13 -3.34 13.78
CA ALA A 202 -1.74 -1.95 13.77
C ALA A 202 -1.68 -1.43 12.32
N GLY A 203 -2.66 -0.63 11.91
CA GLY A 203 -2.61 0.09 10.64
C GLY A 203 -1.67 1.30 10.68
N PRO A 204 -1.49 2.01 9.57
CA PRO A 204 -0.83 3.30 9.59
C PRO A 204 -1.53 4.23 10.61
N ALA A 205 -0.74 4.96 11.39
CA ALA A 205 -1.30 5.92 12.34
C ALA A 205 -2.21 6.93 11.61
N PRO A 206 -3.35 7.34 12.21
CA PRO A 206 -4.23 8.32 11.60
C PRO A 206 -3.46 9.61 11.29
N VAL A 207 -3.80 10.26 10.18
CA VAL A 207 -3.13 11.48 9.72
C VAL A 207 -3.45 12.62 10.68
N ARG A 208 -2.61 12.82 11.69
CA ARG A 208 -2.74 13.96 12.63
C ARG A 208 -2.06 15.22 12.11
N HIS A 209 -1.15 15.07 11.14
CA HIS A 209 -0.36 16.14 10.57
C HIS A 209 -0.29 15.99 9.05
N ARG A 210 -0.33 17.13 8.33
CA ARG A 210 0.03 17.15 6.91
C ARG A 210 1.47 16.66 6.79
N ILE A 211 1.68 15.57 6.05
CA ILE A 211 3.00 15.08 5.68
C ILE A 211 3.31 15.52 4.25
N THR A 212 4.60 15.61 3.93
CA THR A 212 5.05 15.79 2.55
C THR A 212 4.50 14.65 1.70
N ARG A 213 3.92 15.01 0.56
CA ARG A 213 3.44 14.03 -0.42
C ARG A 213 4.61 13.36 -1.12
N GLU A 214 4.38 12.24 -1.78
CA GLU A 214 5.38 11.64 -2.66
C GLU A 214 5.83 12.61 -3.77
N LEU A 215 7.15 12.74 -3.95
CA LEU A 215 7.76 13.72 -4.86
C LEU A 215 8.52 13.01 -5.99
N TYR A 216 7.90 12.96 -7.17
CA TYR A 216 8.47 12.33 -8.35
C TYR A 216 9.47 13.24 -9.07
N ALA A 217 10.58 12.65 -9.51
CA ALA A 217 11.59 13.32 -10.32
C ALA A 217 11.34 13.19 -11.84
N GLY A 218 10.54 12.21 -12.25
CA GLY A 218 10.18 12.00 -13.66
C GLY A 218 9.09 12.94 -14.17
N THR A 219 9.22 13.41 -15.41
CA THR A 219 8.27 14.33 -16.05
C THR A 219 6.92 13.69 -16.41
N ARG A 220 6.80 12.35 -16.40
CA ARG A 220 5.55 11.62 -16.66
C ARG A 220 4.60 11.64 -15.47
N TRP A 221 5.14 11.56 -14.26
CA TRP A 221 4.39 11.42 -13.00
C TRP A 221 4.16 12.76 -12.31
N ALA A 222 5.03 13.72 -12.59
CA ALA A 222 4.77 15.11 -12.29
C ALA A 222 3.90 15.70 -13.41
N LEU A 223 2.77 16.31 -13.07
CA LEU A 223 2.22 17.41 -13.87
C LEU A 223 3.15 18.65 -13.82
N GLY A 224 4.47 18.44 -13.72
CA GLY A 224 5.54 19.43 -13.81
C GLY A 224 6.21 19.92 -12.54
N ASN A 225 5.57 19.90 -11.38
CA ASN A 225 5.91 20.90 -10.35
C ASN A 225 6.34 20.30 -8.98
N TYR A 226 7.12 19.21 -8.95
CA TYR A 226 7.83 18.83 -7.71
C TYR A 226 9.27 19.30 -7.70
N ILE A 227 9.89 19.48 -8.87
CA ILE A 227 11.24 20.02 -8.98
C ILE A 227 11.13 21.55 -9.04
N GLY A 228 11.20 22.21 -7.89
CA GLY A 228 10.82 23.62 -7.77
C GLY A 228 11.71 24.59 -8.55
N ASN A 229 12.89 24.15 -8.99
CA ASN A 229 13.84 24.92 -9.79
C ASN A 229 14.09 24.35 -11.19
N ALA A 230 13.28 23.39 -11.66
CA ALA A 230 13.42 22.90 -13.02
C ALA A 230 12.32 23.44 -13.96
N PRO A 231 12.66 24.34 -14.89
CA PRO A 231 11.76 24.59 -16.01
C PRO A 231 11.62 23.29 -16.81
N PHE A 232 10.45 23.03 -17.41
CA PHE A 232 10.16 21.85 -18.24
C PHE A 232 11.09 21.64 -19.45
N SER A 233 12.05 22.53 -19.68
CA SER A 233 13.10 22.43 -20.69
C SER A 233 14.33 21.72 -20.13
N SER A 234 15.10 21.06 -21.00
CA SER A 234 16.39 20.41 -20.72
C SER A 234 17.46 21.41 -20.26
N ALA A 235 17.31 21.98 -19.06
CA ALA A 235 18.31 22.79 -18.42
C ALA A 235 19.34 21.87 -17.74
N THR A 236 20.62 22.14 -17.98
CA THR A 236 21.73 21.73 -17.10
C THR A 236 22.09 22.92 -16.20
N GLY A 237 22.88 22.72 -15.16
CA GLY A 237 23.30 23.79 -14.24
C GLY A 237 22.17 24.29 -13.33
N PHE A 238 21.48 23.38 -12.64
CA PHE A 238 20.48 23.76 -11.63
C PHE A 238 21.14 24.45 -10.44
N SER A 239 20.46 25.43 -9.87
CA SER A 239 20.86 26.07 -8.61
C SER A 239 19.77 25.92 -7.58
N GLU A 240 20.13 25.38 -6.43
CA GLU A 240 19.28 25.35 -5.24
C GLU A 240 18.85 26.78 -4.85
N PRO A 241 17.58 27.00 -4.48
CA PRO A 241 17.09 28.30 -4.06
C PRO A 241 17.37 28.59 -2.58
N ASP A 242 17.31 29.87 -2.19
CA ASP A 242 17.37 30.28 -0.78
C ASP A 242 16.09 29.93 0.00
N ILE A 243 14.95 29.81 -0.69
CA ILE A 243 13.64 29.58 -0.10
C ILE A 243 13.06 28.28 -0.63
N TYR A 244 12.73 27.38 0.30
CA TYR A 244 12.05 26.11 0.02
C TYR A 244 10.55 26.26 0.11
N ARG A 245 9.85 25.55 -0.75
CA ARG A 245 8.40 25.38 -0.69
C ARG A 245 8.05 23.97 -0.23
N ASP A 246 6.88 23.87 0.42
CA ASP A 246 6.30 22.58 0.75
C ASP A 246 6.05 21.76 -0.52
N ASP A 247 6.21 20.45 -0.41
CA ASP A 247 5.94 19.49 -1.49
C ASP A 247 6.78 19.74 -2.76
N GLU A 248 7.96 20.35 -2.61
CA GLU A 248 8.97 20.51 -3.66
C GLU A 248 10.34 19.98 -3.20
N PHE A 249 11.14 19.55 -4.17
CA PHE A 249 12.57 19.30 -4.02
C PHE A 249 13.33 20.07 -5.10
N TYR A 250 14.64 20.20 -4.93
CA TYR A 250 15.49 21.03 -5.78
C TYR A 250 16.73 20.27 -6.21
N LEU A 251 17.19 20.57 -7.41
CA LEU A 251 18.45 20.04 -7.95
C LEU A 251 19.55 21.11 -7.84
N HIS A 252 20.78 20.70 -7.65
CA HIS A 252 21.97 21.55 -7.79
C HIS A 252 22.99 20.84 -8.68
N GLY A 253 23.57 21.57 -9.62
CA GLY A 253 24.52 21.04 -10.60
C GLY A 253 23.88 20.47 -11.85
N ASP A 254 24.55 19.54 -12.51
CA ASP A 254 24.14 19.05 -13.83
C ASP A 254 23.28 17.79 -13.74
N TRP A 255 22.00 17.95 -14.07
CA TRP A 255 21.03 16.87 -14.10
C TRP A 255 20.29 16.84 -15.44
N ARG A 256 19.88 15.66 -15.89
CA ARG A 256 19.05 15.46 -17.07
C ARG A 256 17.73 14.86 -16.66
N LEU A 257 16.65 15.59 -16.90
CA LEU A 257 15.29 15.11 -16.63
C LEU A 257 14.83 14.14 -17.73
N THR A 258 14.13 13.11 -17.32
CA THR A 258 13.50 12.11 -18.19
C THR A 258 12.04 11.90 -17.77
N PRO A 259 11.24 11.16 -18.55
CA PRO A 259 9.89 10.79 -18.14
C PRO A 259 9.82 10.10 -16.78
N GLU A 260 10.85 9.35 -16.36
CA GLU A 260 10.80 8.52 -15.14
C GLU A 260 11.68 9.02 -13.99
N SER A 261 12.68 9.86 -14.26
CA SER A 261 13.71 10.21 -13.29
C SER A 261 14.46 11.49 -13.62
N ALA A 262 15.21 12.01 -12.65
CA ALA A 262 16.32 12.93 -12.85
C ALA A 262 17.64 12.14 -12.84
N ILE A 263 18.50 12.34 -13.83
CA ILE A 263 19.75 11.61 -14.00
C ILE A 263 20.93 12.55 -13.79
N HIS A 264 21.85 12.22 -12.89
CA HIS A 264 23.08 12.99 -12.69
C HIS A 264 23.93 12.94 -13.96
N ALA A 265 24.25 14.10 -14.53
CA ALA A 265 24.71 14.23 -15.91
C ALA A 265 26.24 14.34 -16.09
N ARG A 266 27.01 14.27 -15.00
CA ARG A 266 28.48 14.34 -15.05
C ARG A 266 29.14 13.55 -13.92
N GLU A 267 30.44 13.30 -14.08
CA GLU A 267 31.31 12.84 -13.00
C GLU A 267 31.97 14.05 -12.32
N THR A 268 32.06 14.07 -11.00
CA THR A 268 32.71 15.13 -10.22
C THR A 268 33.81 14.58 -9.31
N SER A 269 34.85 15.37 -9.05
CA SER A 269 35.92 14.98 -8.12
C SER A 269 35.49 15.06 -6.66
N GLY A 270 34.52 15.93 -6.34
CA GLY A 270 33.97 16.15 -5.01
C GLY A 270 32.45 16.13 -5.02
N PHE A 271 31.83 16.29 -3.84
CA PHE A 271 30.37 16.34 -3.69
C PHE A 271 29.80 17.71 -4.09
N ASP A 272 29.96 18.05 -5.37
CA ASP A 272 29.59 19.36 -5.93
C ASP A 272 28.10 19.42 -6.31
N ASP A 273 27.53 18.28 -6.74
CA ASP A 273 26.16 18.19 -7.25
C ASP A 273 25.28 17.43 -6.24
N PHE A 274 24.03 17.86 -6.09
CA PHE A 274 23.13 17.27 -5.11
C PHE A 274 21.67 17.50 -5.46
N PHE A 275 20.79 16.81 -4.74
CA PHE A 275 19.38 17.12 -4.66
C PHE A 275 18.96 17.32 -3.21
N SER A 276 17.99 18.21 -3.00
CA SER A 276 17.62 18.69 -1.67
C SER A 276 16.14 18.93 -1.51
N LEU A 277 15.64 18.83 -0.28
CA LEU A 277 14.26 19.16 0.07
C LEU A 277 14.14 19.57 1.52
N VAL A 278 13.10 20.35 1.81
CA VAL A 278 12.53 20.47 3.15
C VAL A 278 11.32 19.55 3.21
N TYR A 279 11.30 18.64 4.18
CA TYR A 279 10.24 17.67 4.33
C TYR A 279 9.53 17.84 5.67
N ARG A 280 8.31 17.30 5.77
CA ARG A 280 7.57 17.08 7.00
C ARG A 280 7.09 15.64 7.06
N ALA A 281 7.78 14.80 7.82
CA ALA A 281 7.52 13.36 7.88
C ALA A 281 8.17 12.74 9.12
N ALA A 282 7.76 11.52 9.47
CA ALA A 282 8.48 10.70 10.45
C ALA A 282 9.63 9.94 9.77
N SER A 283 9.42 9.46 8.56
CA SER A 283 10.48 8.83 7.75
C SER A 283 10.56 9.41 6.35
N VAL A 284 11.77 9.37 5.78
CA VAL A 284 12.08 9.79 4.41
C VAL A 284 12.84 8.65 3.74
N ASN A 285 12.36 8.22 2.59
CA ASN A 285 13.06 7.28 1.72
C ASN A 285 13.31 7.92 0.36
N VAL A 286 14.35 7.44 -0.31
CA VAL A 286 14.69 7.86 -1.66
C VAL A 286 14.74 6.64 -2.57
N VAL A 287 14.11 6.72 -3.74
CA VAL A 287 14.20 5.68 -4.77
C VAL A 287 15.24 6.13 -5.77
N VAL A 288 16.37 5.41 -5.79
CA VAL A 288 17.51 5.71 -6.67
C VAL A 288 17.99 4.44 -7.36
N ALA A 289 18.55 4.61 -8.56
CA ALA A 289 19.32 3.56 -9.22
C ALA A 289 20.75 4.04 -9.48
N PRO A 290 21.75 3.16 -9.33
CA PRO A 290 23.11 3.49 -9.69
C PRO A 290 23.26 3.66 -11.20
N GLY A 291 24.25 4.46 -11.60
CA GLY A 291 24.69 4.57 -12.98
C GLY A 291 25.54 3.36 -13.40
N ARG A 292 26.61 3.61 -14.16
CA ARG A 292 27.54 2.54 -14.57
C ARG A 292 28.50 2.13 -13.46
N ALA A 293 28.85 3.04 -12.57
CA ALA A 293 29.70 2.76 -11.42
C ALA A 293 28.89 2.00 -10.35
N LEU A 294 29.46 0.93 -9.79
CA LEU A 294 28.85 0.13 -8.74
C LEU A 294 29.88 -0.29 -7.68
N PRO A 295 29.57 -0.15 -6.39
CA PRO A 295 28.49 0.69 -5.84
C PRO A 295 28.78 2.19 -6.01
N VAL A 296 27.74 3.03 -5.95
CA VAL A 296 27.87 4.50 -5.86
C VAL A 296 27.69 4.93 -4.41
N THR A 297 28.60 5.73 -3.89
CA THR A 297 28.46 6.34 -2.56
C THR A 297 27.89 7.74 -2.67
N LEU A 298 26.76 7.99 -2.00
CA LEU A 298 26.16 9.32 -1.87
C LEU A 298 26.43 9.86 -0.48
N LEU A 299 26.91 11.09 -0.36
CA LEU A 299 26.95 11.79 0.92
C LEU A 299 25.55 12.29 1.25
N VAL A 300 25.12 12.14 2.49
CA VAL A 300 23.79 12.54 2.92
C VAL A 300 23.89 13.37 4.19
N THR A 301 23.22 14.51 4.23
CA THR A 301 23.23 15.41 5.38
C THR A 301 21.83 15.81 5.79
N HIS A 302 21.61 15.98 7.09
CA HIS A 302 20.40 16.57 7.65
C HIS A 302 20.75 17.92 8.29
N ALA A 303 20.17 19.00 7.77
CA ALA A 303 20.53 20.38 8.13
C ALA A 303 22.05 20.65 7.99
N ASP A 304 22.63 20.16 6.89
CA ASP A 304 24.04 20.35 6.50
C ASP A 304 25.08 19.68 7.41
N GLU A 305 24.61 18.86 8.35
CA GLU A 305 25.42 18.04 9.23
C GLU A 305 25.17 16.53 8.98
N PRO A 306 26.07 15.63 9.41
CA PRO A 306 25.81 14.20 9.38
C PRO A 306 24.51 13.83 10.10
N ILE A 307 23.74 12.87 9.57
CA ILE A 307 22.45 12.48 10.13
C ILE A 307 22.64 11.93 11.56
N PRO A 308 22.00 12.55 12.58
CA PRO A 308 22.04 12.07 13.96
C PRO A 308 21.53 10.64 14.07
N ILE A 309 22.12 9.84 14.97
CA ILE A 309 21.74 8.43 15.15
C ILE A 309 20.24 8.24 15.41
N ALA A 310 19.60 9.18 16.12
CA ALA A 310 18.17 9.14 16.44
C ALA A 310 17.24 9.39 15.25
N LEU A 311 17.77 9.90 14.13
CA LEU A 311 17.02 10.14 12.89
C LEU A 311 17.42 9.17 11.78
N ARG A 312 18.47 8.39 11.96
CA ARG A 312 19.13 7.64 10.89
C ARG A 312 18.26 6.48 10.40
N GLY A 313 17.95 6.49 9.10
CA GLY A 313 17.30 5.37 8.42
C GLY A 313 18.23 4.16 8.32
N THR A 314 17.66 2.99 8.03
CA THR A 314 18.39 1.71 8.07
C THR A 314 19.46 1.57 6.99
N ASP A 315 19.40 2.37 5.92
CA ASP A 315 20.35 2.32 4.81
C ASP A 315 21.49 3.34 4.93
N VAL A 316 21.44 4.24 5.92
CA VAL A 316 22.47 5.25 6.14
C VAL A 316 23.55 4.68 7.05
N VAL A 317 24.79 4.72 6.58
CA VAL A 317 25.99 4.29 7.31
C VAL A 317 26.95 5.46 7.53
N LEU A 318 27.93 5.28 8.43
CA LEU A 318 29.04 6.24 8.57
C LEU A 318 30.22 5.77 7.72
N ASP A 319 30.87 6.71 7.04
CA ASP A 319 32.19 6.47 6.47
C ASP A 319 33.31 6.66 7.52
N ASP A 320 34.55 6.41 7.12
CA ASP A 320 35.74 6.50 7.98
C ASP A 320 35.99 7.92 8.53
N SER A 321 35.41 8.94 7.91
CA SER A 321 35.50 10.34 8.32
C SER A 321 34.35 10.78 9.24
N GLY A 322 33.41 9.87 9.55
CA GLY A 322 32.23 10.15 10.36
C GLY A 322 31.12 10.87 9.60
N GLN A 323 31.17 10.90 8.27
CA GLN A 323 30.09 11.42 7.44
C GLN A 323 29.03 10.36 7.19
N THR A 324 27.76 10.77 7.07
CA THR A 324 26.67 9.85 6.75
C THR A 324 26.56 9.65 5.24
N VAL A 325 26.54 8.40 4.81
CA VAL A 325 26.50 8.02 3.39
C VAL A 325 25.43 6.97 3.09
N LEU A 326 24.96 6.96 1.85
CA LEU A 326 24.18 5.86 1.27
C LEU A 326 25.05 5.12 0.25
N ILE A 327 25.06 3.79 0.34
CA ILE A 327 25.74 2.92 -0.62
C ILE A 327 24.68 2.38 -1.58
N VAL A 328 24.67 2.92 -2.81
CA VAL A 328 23.71 2.57 -3.85
C VAL A 328 24.34 1.53 -4.77
N ASP A 329 23.88 0.29 -4.64
CA ASP A 329 24.39 -0.88 -5.34
C ASP A 329 23.38 -1.49 -6.33
N ARG A 330 22.11 -1.07 -6.27
CA ARG A 330 21.03 -1.58 -7.13
C ARG A 330 19.84 -0.61 -7.15
N PRO A 331 18.94 -0.69 -8.14
CA PRO A 331 17.71 0.11 -8.16
C PRO A 331 16.73 -0.34 -7.07
N ARG A 332 16.53 0.48 -6.04
CA ARG A 332 15.52 0.25 -4.99
C ARG A 332 15.19 1.53 -4.22
N MET A 333 14.26 1.39 -3.27
CA MET A 333 14.06 2.37 -2.21
C MET A 333 15.12 2.20 -1.11
N TYR A 334 15.68 3.33 -0.66
CA TYR A 334 16.65 3.43 0.44
C TYR A 334 16.07 4.28 1.58
N SER A 335 16.10 3.77 2.82
CA SER A 335 15.63 4.45 4.03
C SER A 335 16.68 5.42 4.56
N VAL A 336 16.38 6.72 4.50
CA VAL A 336 17.32 7.79 4.83
C VAL A 336 17.07 8.37 6.21
N ILE A 337 15.81 8.69 6.51
CA ILE A 337 15.36 9.19 7.81
C ILE A 337 14.34 8.21 8.37
N ALA A 338 14.49 7.87 9.65
CA ALA A 338 13.55 7.04 10.42
C ALA A 338 13.38 7.64 11.83
N ALA A 339 12.68 8.77 11.91
CA ALA A 339 12.32 9.37 13.19
C ALA A 339 11.08 8.69 13.78
N GLY A 340 11.00 8.65 15.11
CA GLY A 340 9.83 8.09 15.81
C GLY A 340 8.58 8.96 15.73
N ASN A 341 8.66 10.20 15.23
CA ASN A 341 7.55 11.15 15.12
C ASN A 341 7.72 12.09 13.92
N VAL A 342 6.61 12.61 13.41
CA VAL A 342 6.60 13.64 12.35
C VAL A 342 7.33 14.89 12.82
N HIS A 343 8.35 15.30 12.05
CA HIS A 343 9.10 16.54 12.24
C HIS A 343 9.37 17.19 10.89
N THR A 344 9.82 18.45 10.92
CA THR A 344 10.33 19.14 9.74
C THR A 344 11.86 19.02 9.71
N GLY A 345 12.41 18.68 8.54
CA GLY A 345 13.85 18.57 8.35
C GLY A 345 14.27 19.03 6.96
N LYS A 346 15.56 19.33 6.80
CA LYS A 346 16.19 19.61 5.50
C LYS A 346 17.15 18.48 5.17
N LEU A 347 16.94 17.83 4.04
CA LEU A 347 17.80 16.76 3.55
C LEU A 347 18.55 17.24 2.30
N ARG A 348 19.86 16.98 2.24
CA ARG A 348 20.66 17.06 1.01
C ARG A 348 21.33 15.72 0.76
N VAL A 349 21.32 15.29 -0.50
CA VAL A 349 21.95 14.06 -0.96
C VAL A 349 22.87 14.42 -2.11
N TYR A 350 24.18 14.28 -1.90
CA TYR A 350 25.21 14.66 -2.84
C TYR A 350 25.64 13.46 -3.68
N ALA A 351 25.77 13.69 -4.98
CA ALA A 351 26.19 12.73 -5.97
C ALA A 351 27.53 13.15 -6.58
N LYS A 352 28.31 12.14 -7.00
CA LYS A 352 29.56 12.34 -7.75
C LYS A 352 29.58 11.61 -9.07
N SER A 353 28.90 10.45 -9.11
CA SER A 353 28.97 9.54 -10.25
C SER A 353 27.95 9.85 -11.32
N GLU A 354 28.41 9.90 -12.57
CA GLU A 354 27.53 10.08 -13.72
C GLU A 354 26.53 8.92 -13.82
N GLY A 355 25.28 9.24 -14.18
CA GLY A 355 24.24 8.27 -14.47
C GLY A 355 23.46 7.77 -13.27
N LEU A 356 23.77 8.21 -12.04
CA LEU A 356 22.89 8.02 -10.89
C LEU A 356 21.49 8.57 -11.23
N THR A 357 20.45 7.78 -11.00
CA THR A 357 19.07 8.21 -11.23
C THR A 357 18.34 8.41 -9.91
N LEU A 358 17.64 9.53 -9.78
CA LEU A 358 16.65 9.82 -8.75
C LEU A 358 15.26 9.64 -9.35
N HIS A 359 14.43 8.80 -8.74
CA HIS A 359 13.08 8.52 -9.21
C HIS A 359 12.01 9.23 -8.38
N THR A 360 12.05 9.07 -7.06
CA THR A 360 11.06 9.67 -6.16
C THR A 360 11.57 9.77 -4.72
N PHE A 361 10.99 10.69 -3.94
CA PHE A 361 11.02 10.66 -2.49
C PHE A 361 9.68 10.17 -1.94
N THR A 362 9.75 9.27 -0.97
CA THR A 362 8.56 8.77 -0.26
C THR A 362 8.68 9.04 1.24
N PHE A 363 7.52 9.14 1.90
CA PHE A 363 7.43 9.63 3.28
C PHE A 363 6.57 8.72 4.16
N GLY A 364 6.92 8.63 5.44
CA GLY A 364 6.12 7.95 6.47
C GLY A 364 5.61 8.89 7.55
N ARG A 365 4.68 8.37 8.36
CA ARG A 365 3.96 9.10 9.42
C ARG A 365 4.39 8.66 10.81
#